data_AF-A0A854W9V2-F1
#
_entry.id   AF-A0A854W9V2-F1
#
_cell.length_a   1.000
_cell.length_b   1.000
_cell.length_c   1.000
_cell.angle_alpha   90.00
_cell.angle_beta   90.00
_cell.angle_gamma   90.00
#
_symmetry.space_group_name_H-M   'P 1'
#
loop_
_entity.id
_entity.type
_entity.pdbx_description
1 polymer ?
#
loop_
_entity_poly.entity_id
_entity_poly.type
_entity_poly.pdbx_seq_one_letter_code
_entity_poly.pdbx_strand_id
1 'polypeptide(L)'
;MAGFLIIILLLVFTLSLSKLTQSLQKKISSKRKSKLTKDWLLENIYDLILDKNITSSERAILIYSKQAIEHNQSYIQVAYQLKRELALLMIKQKISNECMTFYSELQISM
;
A
#
# COMPACT_ATOMS: atom_id res chain seq x y z
N MET A 1 36.17 -37.31 -18.04
CA MET A 1 34.81 -37.18 -18.64
C MET A 1 33.74 -36.79 -17.62
N ALA A 2 33.72 -37.33 -16.39
CA ALA A 2 32.67 -37.03 -15.39
C ALA A 2 32.65 -35.58 -14.85
N GLY A 3 33.80 -34.92 -14.70
CA GLY A 3 33.88 -33.56 -14.14
C GLY A 3 33.27 -32.47 -15.03
N PHE A 4 33.28 -32.63 -16.36
CA PHE A 4 32.73 -31.66 -17.30
C PHE A 4 31.20 -31.62 -17.27
N LEU A 5 30.58 -32.78 -17.06
CA LEU A 5 29.12 -32.93 -16.91
C LEU A 5 28.60 -32.20 -15.66
N ILE A 6 29.35 -32.24 -14.55
CA ILE A 6 28.98 -31.56 -13.29
C ILE A 6 29.01 -30.04 -13.45
N ILE A 7 30.01 -29.51 -14.17
CA ILE A 7 30.15 -28.07 -14.42
C ILE A 7 29.00 -27.56 -15.27
N ILE A 8 28.60 -28.30 -16.32
CA ILE A 8 27.46 -27.95 -17.17
C ILE A 8 26.16 -27.94 -16.34
N LEU A 9 25.97 -28.93 -15.46
CA LEU A 9 24.76 -29.04 -14.65
C LEU A 9 24.62 -27.88 -13.65
N LEU A 10 25.73 -27.45 -13.03
CA LEU A 10 25.80 -26.27 -12.16
C LEU A 10 25.51 -24.96 -12.92
N LEU A 11 26.01 -24.83 -14.16
CA LEU A 11 25.76 -23.66 -15.01
C LEU A 11 24.28 -23.56 -15.41
N VAL A 12 23.67 -24.68 -15.79
CA VAL A 12 22.24 -24.71 -16.13
C VAL A 12 21.36 -24.41 -14.92
N PHE A 13 21.75 -24.91 -13.75
CA PHE A 13 21.03 -24.66 -12.49
C PHE A 13 21.07 -23.17 -12.08
N THR A 14 22.24 -22.53 -12.18
CA THR A 14 22.37 -21.09 -11.88
C THR A 14 21.62 -20.21 -12.87
N LEU A 15 21.59 -20.57 -14.16
CA LEU A 15 20.75 -19.87 -15.16
C LEU A 15 19.25 -19.98 -14.85
N SER A 16 18.79 -21.15 -14.40
CA SER A 16 17.39 -21.39 -14.06
C SER A 16 16.94 -20.56 -12.85
N LEU A 17 17.77 -20.50 -11.81
CA LEU A 17 17.50 -19.67 -10.62
C LEU A 17 17.39 -18.17 -10.97
N SER A 18 18.23 -17.66 -11.86
CA SER A 18 18.21 -16.26 -12.31
C SER A 18 16.88 -15.87 -12.97
N LYS A 19 16.28 -16.77 -13.78
CA LYS A 19 14.97 -16.50 -14.40
C LYS A 19 13.82 -16.49 -13.39
N LEU A 20 13.92 -17.29 -12.32
CA LEU A 20 12.93 -17.34 -11.25
C LEU A 20 12.97 -16.09 -10.37
N THR A 21 14.15 -15.54 -10.09
CA THR A 21 14.27 -14.29 -9.31
C THR A 21 13.76 -13.09 -10.12
N GLN A 22 14.00 -13.06 -11.43
CA GLN A 22 13.48 -12.02 -12.31
C GLN A 22 11.95 -12.04 -12.40
N SER A 23 11.31 -13.21 -12.43
CA SER A 23 9.85 -13.31 -12.49
C SER A 23 9.18 -12.87 -11.18
N LEU A 24 9.81 -13.15 -10.03
CA LEU A 24 9.37 -12.66 -8.73
C LEU A 24 9.53 -11.14 -8.59
N GLN A 25 10.67 -10.57 -9.02
CA GLN A 25 10.86 -9.11 -9.03
C GLN A 25 9.86 -8.40 -9.96
N LYS A 26 9.56 -8.98 -11.13
CA LYS A 26 8.56 -8.43 -12.06
C LYS A 26 7.14 -8.44 -11.51
N LYS A 27 6.81 -9.40 -10.62
CA LYS A 27 5.50 -9.45 -9.93
C LYS A 27 5.39 -8.41 -8.81
N ILE A 28 6.51 -8.09 -8.15
CA ILE A 28 6.58 -7.10 -7.06
C ILE A 28 6.59 -5.66 -7.61
N SER A 29 7.20 -5.41 -8.78
CA SER A 29 7.25 -4.07 -9.39
C SER A 29 5.99 -3.65 -10.16
N SER A 30 4.98 -4.52 -10.23
CA SER A 30 3.69 -4.25 -10.90
C SER A 30 2.64 -3.61 -9.96
N LYS A 31 3.01 -3.20 -8.74
CA LYS A 31 2.11 -2.39 -7.90
C LYS A 31 2.11 -0.97 -8.51
N ARG A 32 1.18 -0.74 -9.44
CA ARG A 32 0.94 0.53 -10.13
C ARG A 32 1.13 1.68 -9.14
N LYS A 33 1.89 2.73 -9.51
CA LYS A 33 1.77 4.04 -8.84
C LYS A 33 0.30 4.41 -8.87
N SER A 34 -0.40 4.17 -7.77
CA SER A 34 -1.80 4.54 -7.62
C SER A 34 -1.82 6.06 -7.72
N LYS A 35 -2.38 6.61 -8.80
CA LYS A 35 -2.57 8.06 -8.90
C LYS A 35 -3.71 8.43 -7.96
N LEU A 36 -3.53 9.43 -7.10
CA LEU A 36 -4.62 9.91 -6.25
C LEU A 36 -5.82 10.36 -7.11
N THR A 37 -6.92 9.61 -7.01
CA THR A 37 -8.23 9.95 -7.56
C THR A 37 -9.26 10.00 -6.43
N LYS A 38 -10.39 10.68 -6.69
CA LYS A 38 -11.52 10.70 -5.74
C LYS A 38 -11.99 9.28 -5.39
N ASP A 39 -12.17 8.44 -6.42
CA ASP A 39 -12.69 7.09 -6.26
C ASP A 39 -11.72 6.21 -5.48
N TRP A 40 -10.42 6.27 -5.81
CA TRP A 40 -9.41 5.52 -5.06
C TRP A 40 -9.40 5.91 -3.59
N LEU A 41 -9.47 7.22 -3.29
CA LEU A 41 -9.48 7.70 -1.92
C LEU A 41 -10.73 7.22 -1.16
N LEU A 42 -11.91 7.30 -1.79
CA LEU A 42 -13.16 6.85 -1.19
C LEU A 42 -13.16 5.34 -0.95
N GLU A 43 -12.82 4.53 -1.95
CA GLU A 43 -12.78 3.06 -1.85
C GLU A 43 -11.90 2.60 -0.69
N ASN A 44 -10.68 3.15 -0.58
CA ASN A 44 -9.78 2.77 0.51
C ASN A 44 -10.29 3.24 1.89
N ILE A 45 -10.91 4.42 1.97
CA ILE A 45 -11.54 4.88 3.21
C ILE A 45 -12.68 3.94 3.60
N TYR A 46 -13.51 3.53 2.64
CA TYR A 46 -14.62 2.60 2.88
C TYR A 46 -14.13 1.24 3.39
N ASP A 47 -13.12 0.66 2.76
CA ASP A 47 -12.54 -0.63 3.17
C ASP A 47 -12.02 -0.56 4.61
N LEU A 48 -11.30 0.50 4.97
CA LEU A 48 -10.82 0.70 6.35
C LEU A 48 -11.95 0.93 7.34
N ILE A 49 -13.01 1.67 6.98
CA ILE A 49 -14.17 1.84 7.85
C ILE A 49 -14.87 0.50 8.09
N LEU A 50 -14.82 -0.47 7.18
CA LEU A 50 -15.45 -1.77 7.40
C LEU A 50 -14.55 -2.75 8.17
N ASP A 51 -13.25 -2.51 8.21
CA ASP A 51 -12.29 -3.36 8.90
C ASP A 51 -12.51 -3.32 10.43
N LYS A 52 -12.55 -4.49 11.06
CA LYS A 52 -12.73 -4.68 12.50
C LYS A 52 -11.50 -4.31 13.33
N ASN A 53 -10.32 -4.26 12.71
CA ASN A 53 -9.05 -3.95 13.38
C ASN A 53 -8.85 -2.43 13.58
N ILE A 54 -9.63 -1.61 12.85
CA ILE A 54 -9.59 -0.16 12.96
C ILE A 54 -10.28 0.30 14.25
N THR A 55 -9.53 1.05 15.05
CA THR A 55 -10.00 1.59 16.32
C THR A 55 -11.11 2.63 16.12
N SER A 56 -11.91 2.88 17.15
CA SER A 56 -12.98 3.88 17.09
C SER A 56 -12.45 5.29 16.74
N SER A 57 -11.25 5.63 17.20
CA SER A 57 -10.62 6.94 16.95
C SER A 57 -10.23 7.11 15.47
N GLU A 58 -9.61 6.08 14.87
CA GLU A 58 -9.26 6.08 13.45
C GLU A 58 -10.51 6.08 12.58
N ARG A 59 -11.50 5.26 12.94
CA ARG A 59 -12.78 5.18 12.26
C ARG A 59 -13.50 6.52 12.23
N ALA A 60 -13.46 7.29 13.32
CA ALA A 60 -14.03 8.63 13.36
C ALA A 60 -13.38 9.58 12.33
N ILE A 61 -12.04 9.55 12.22
CA ILE A 61 -11.30 10.35 11.23
C ILE A 61 -11.67 9.92 9.80
N LEU A 62 -11.71 8.61 9.55
CA LEU A 62 -12.06 8.05 8.24
C LEU A 62 -13.50 8.39 7.83
N ILE A 63 -14.47 8.26 8.73
CA ILE A 63 -15.87 8.65 8.49
C ILE A 63 -15.97 10.14 8.19
N TYR A 64 -15.27 10.99 8.94
CA TYR A 64 -15.25 12.43 8.69
C TYR A 64 -14.70 12.73 7.29
N SER A 65 -13.58 12.11 6.89
CA SER A 65 -13.02 12.27 5.54
C SER A 65 -13.95 11.75 4.44
N LYS A 66 -14.66 10.64 4.66
CA LYS A 66 -15.68 10.14 3.74
C LYS A 66 -16.78 11.19 3.52
N GLN A 67 -17.40 11.66 4.61
CA GLN A 67 -18.49 12.63 4.57
C GLN A 67 -18.06 13.94 3.88
N ALA A 68 -16.84 14.41 4.16
CA ALA A 68 -16.24 15.56 3.49
C ALA A 68 -16.23 15.42 1.97
N ILE A 69 -15.75 14.27 1.45
CA ILE A 69 -15.67 14.01 0.00
C ILE A 69 -17.08 13.86 -0.60
N GLU A 70 -18.01 13.22 0.11
CA GLU A 70 -19.40 13.05 -0.32
C GLU A 70 -20.16 14.38 -0.36
N HIS A 71 -19.83 15.31 0.53
CA HIS A 71 -20.38 16.68 0.55
C HIS A 71 -19.66 17.64 -0.39
N ASN A 72 -19.03 17.12 -1.47
CA ASN A 72 -18.34 17.88 -2.50
C ASN A 72 -17.14 18.72 -2.03
N GLN A 73 -16.56 18.44 -0.86
CA GLN A 73 -15.25 19.02 -0.54
C GLN A 73 -14.19 18.45 -1.47
N SER A 74 -13.15 19.24 -1.73
CA SER A 74 -12.04 18.82 -2.60
C SER A 74 -11.35 17.58 -2.04
N TYR A 75 -11.40 16.47 -2.77
CA TYR A 75 -10.78 15.21 -2.35
C TYR A 75 -9.26 15.36 -2.13
N ILE A 76 -8.61 16.29 -2.83
CA ILE A 76 -7.19 16.61 -2.63
C ILE A 76 -6.97 17.25 -1.25
N GLN A 77 -7.80 18.22 -0.88
CA GLN A 77 -7.72 18.87 0.44
C GLN A 77 -8.00 17.87 1.56
N VAL A 78 -9.01 17.01 1.38
CA VAL A 78 -9.33 15.94 2.32
C VAL A 78 -8.17 14.96 2.44
N ALA A 79 -7.51 14.57 1.35
CA ALA A 79 -6.32 13.72 1.38
C ALA A 79 -5.18 14.34 2.21
N TYR A 80 -4.88 15.63 2.02
CA TYR A 80 -3.87 16.32 2.83
C TYR A 80 -4.23 16.37 4.31
N GLN A 81 -5.49 16.64 4.63
CA GLN A 81 -5.96 16.66 6.01
C GLN A 81 -5.88 15.27 6.65
N LEU A 82 -6.40 14.25 5.96
CA LEU A 82 -6.37 12.86 6.40
C LEU A 82 -4.93 12.39 6.65
N LYS A 83 -4.00 12.71 5.75
CA LYS A 83 -2.57 12.42 5.94
C LYS A 83 -2.03 13.04 7.24
N ARG A 84 -2.38 14.29 7.53
CA ARG A 84 -1.94 14.98 8.76
C ARG A 84 -2.53 14.33 10.01
N GLU A 85 -3.81 14.00 10.02
CA GLU A 85 -4.48 13.36 11.15
C GLU A 85 -3.86 11.98 11.44
N LEU A 86 -3.64 11.16 10.40
CA LEU A 86 -2.97 9.86 10.54
C LEU A 86 -1.52 10.01 11.02
N ALA A 87 -0.80 11.04 10.56
CA ALA A 87 0.54 11.33 11.07
C ALA A 87 0.57 11.65 12.56
N LEU A 88 -0.42 12.39 13.06
CA LEU A 88 -0.55 12.68 14.49
C LEU A 88 -0.84 11.41 15.29
N LEU A 89 -1.62 10.47 14.75
CA LEU A 89 -1.86 9.18 15.40
C LEU A 89 -0.61 8.30 15.43
N MET A 90 0.21 8.33 14.38
CA MET A 90 1.51 7.65 14.35
C MET A 90 2.44 8.16 15.44
N ILE A 91 2.56 9.48 15.59
CA ILE A 91 3.40 10.09 16.64
C ILE A 91 2.94 9.65 18.03
N LYS A 92 1.61 9.51 18.23
CA LYS A 92 1.02 9.05 19.48
C LYS A 92 1.08 7.52 19.68
N GLN A 93 1.64 6.77 18.72
CA GLN A 93 1.68 5.30 18.71
C GLN A 93 0.27 4.66 18.86
N LYS A 94 -0.76 5.32 18.31
CA LYS A 94 -2.17 4.89 18.39
C LYS A 94 -2.75 4.50 17.03
N ILE A 95 -1.89 4.15 16.08
CA ILE A 95 -2.31 3.76 14.73
C ILE A 95 -2.26 2.24 14.57
N SER A 96 -3.26 1.70 13.89
CA SER A 96 -3.34 0.33 13.39
C SER A 96 -2.39 0.13 12.21
N ASN A 97 -2.05 -1.12 11.94
CA ASN A 97 -1.18 -1.48 10.82
C ASN A 97 -1.85 -1.16 9.47
N GLU A 98 -3.17 -1.31 9.42
CA GLU A 98 -4.01 -1.06 8.25
C GLU A 98 -4.03 0.44 7.91
N CYS A 99 -4.27 1.32 8.89
CA CYS A 99 -4.17 2.77 8.67
C CYS A 99 -2.75 3.22 8.36
N MET A 100 -1.72 2.57 8.90
CA MET A 100 -0.32 2.87 8.59
C MET A 100 0.06 2.47 7.15
N THR A 101 -0.46 1.34 6.68
CA THR A 101 -0.32 0.89 5.29
C THR A 101 -1.00 1.89 4.35
N PHE A 102 -2.25 2.24 4.64
CA PHE A 102 -2.99 3.23 3.87
C PHE A 102 -2.31 4.60 3.85
N TYR A 103 -1.78 5.07 4.99
CA TYR A 103 -1.00 6.31 5.04
C TYR A 103 0.19 6.26 4.07
N SER A 104 0.91 5.14 4.04
CA SER A 104 2.07 4.96 3.16
C SER A 104 1.67 4.99 1.68
N GLU A 105 0.56 4.33 1.35
CA GLU A 105 0.01 4.34 -0.02
C GLU A 105 -0.46 5.74 -0.41
N LEU A 106 -1.19 6.43 0.49
CA LEU A 106 -1.63 7.81 0.29
C LEU A 106 -0.44 8.75 0.04
N GLN A 107 0.67 8.57 0.75
CA GLN A 107 1.88 9.36 0.57
C GLN A 107 2.54 9.15 -0.80
N ILE A 108 2.48 7.94 -1.36
CA ILE A 108 3.04 7.61 -2.68
C ILE A 108 2.12 8.12 -3.81
N SER A 109 0.81 8.16 -3.55
CA SER A 109 -0.21 8.51 -4.54
C SER A 109 -0.36 10.00 -4.81
N MET A 110 0.16 10.84 -3.90
CA MET A 110 0.16 12.30 -3.97
C MET A 110 1.43 12.83 -4.64
#